data_AF-A0A6V8LFX0-F1
#
_entry.id   AF-A0A6V8LFX0-F1
#
_cell.length_a   1.000
_cell.length_b   1.000
_cell.length_c   1.000
_cell.angle_alpha   90.00
_cell.angle_beta   90.00
_cell.angle_gamma   90.00
#
_symmetry.space_group_name_H-M   'P 1'
#
loop_
_entity.id
_entity.type
_entity.pdbx_description
1 polymer ?
#
loop_
_entity_poly.entity_id
_entity_poly.type
_entity_poly.pdbx_seq_one_letter_code
_entity_poly.pdbx_strand_id
1 'polypeptide(L)'
;MIDYVSVTPIAFPDPPLLNSVGIHEPWALRTIVEVSAGGLVGLGETYGDQAHLDMVRQVAPALAGLDPFDLNGLRARLASSGIPSAAGRRWG
;
A
#
# COMPACT_ATOMS: atom_id res chain seq x y z
N MET A 1 -12.41 -7.55 -13.73
CA MET A 1 -12.84 -6.85 -12.51
C MET A 1 -12.04 -7.39 -11.34
N ILE A 2 -11.78 -6.56 -10.34
CA ILE A 2 -11.18 -6.96 -9.07
C ILE A 2 -12.24 -7.67 -8.24
N ASP A 3 -11.90 -8.86 -7.76
CA ASP A 3 -12.74 -9.71 -6.92
C ASP A 3 -12.59 -9.30 -5.44
N TYR A 4 -11.35 -9.22 -4.96
CA TYR A 4 -11.00 -8.74 -3.62
C TYR A 4 -9.56 -8.23 -3.55
N VAL A 5 -9.26 -7.53 -2.47
CA VAL A 5 -7.91 -7.07 -2.13
C VAL A 5 -7.58 -7.48 -0.70
N SER A 6 -6.43 -8.12 -0.50
CA SER A 6 -5.90 -8.47 0.82
C SER A 6 -4.70 -7.59 1.16
N VAL A 7 -4.56 -7.24 2.44
CA VAL A 7 -3.53 -6.34 2.96
C VAL A 7 -2.81 -7.03 4.11
N THR A 8 -1.58 -7.46 3.86
CA THR A 8 -0.79 -8.26 4.81
C THR A 8 0.42 -7.46 5.29
N PRO A 9 0.44 -6.97 6.54
CA PRO A 9 1.65 -6.41 7.12
C PRO A 9 2.66 -7.54 7.39
N ILE A 10 3.93 -7.27 7.08
CA ILE A 10 5.04 -8.18 7.33
C ILE A 10 6.17 -7.46 8.06
N ALA A 11 6.93 -8.22 8.84
CA ALA A 11 8.15 -7.79 9.49
C ALA A 11 9.26 -8.80 9.18
N PHE A 12 10.45 -8.34 8.86
CA PHE A 12 11.62 -9.20 8.69
C PHE A 12 12.86 -8.59 9.37
N PRO A 13 13.84 -9.42 9.79
CA PRO A 13 15.01 -8.93 10.49
C PRO A 13 15.80 -7.93 9.64
N ASP A 14 16.17 -6.80 10.23
CA ASP A 14 17.03 -5.79 9.62
C ASP A 14 18.24 -5.54 10.53
N PRO A 15 19.49 -5.66 10.02
CA PRO A 15 20.68 -5.37 10.82
C PRO A 15 20.70 -3.92 11.31
N PRO A 16 21.44 -3.60 12.40
CA PRO A 16 21.53 -2.25 12.95
C PRO A 16 22.42 -1.34 12.09
N LEU A 17 21.94 -0.99 10.89
CA LEU A 17 22.65 -0.16 9.90
C LEU A 17 22.55 1.31 10.27
N LEU A 18 23.68 2.01 10.33
CA LEU A 18 23.75 3.45 10.58
C LEU A 18 23.42 4.26 9.32
N ASN A 19 22.77 5.41 9.49
CA ASN A 19 22.52 6.40 8.45
C ASN A 19 22.53 7.83 9.06
N SER A 20 22.26 8.85 8.24
CA SER A 20 22.28 10.27 8.68
C SER A 20 21.19 10.63 9.68
N VAL A 21 20.18 9.78 9.88
CA VAL A 21 19.05 10.01 10.79
C VAL A 21 19.02 9.04 11.97
N GLY A 22 20.00 8.15 12.10
CA GLY A 22 20.12 7.22 13.23
C GLY A 22 20.60 5.84 12.82
N ILE A 23 19.94 4.82 13.36
CA ILE A 23 20.24 3.40 13.13
C ILE A 23 18.94 2.66 12.80
N HIS A 24 19.02 1.62 11.98
CA HIS A 24 17.87 0.79 11.67
C HIS A 24 17.35 0.08 12.92
N GLU A 25 16.02 0.05 13.05
CA GLU A 25 15.33 -0.81 14.02
C GLU A 25 15.54 -2.28 13.67
N PRO A 26 15.44 -3.22 14.63
CA PRO A 26 15.69 -4.64 14.37
C PRO A 26 14.75 -5.32 13.36
N TRP A 27 13.65 -4.64 13.00
CA TRP A 27 12.61 -5.15 12.09
C TRP A 27 12.23 -4.11 11.04
N ALA A 28 12.45 -4.46 9.78
CA ALA A 28 11.89 -3.69 8.66
C ALA A 28 10.42 -4.07 8.46
N LEU A 29 9.55 -3.07 8.35
CA LEU A 29 8.12 -3.25 8.18
C LEU A 29 7.70 -2.97 6.74
N ARG A 30 6.91 -3.87 6.14
CA ARG A 30 6.33 -3.70 4.81
C ARG A 30 4.87 -4.13 4.79
N THR A 31 4.12 -3.62 3.82
CA THR A 31 2.74 -4.04 3.56
C THR A 31 2.68 -4.69 2.19
N ILE A 32 2.25 -5.95 2.13
CA ILE A 32 1.95 -6.66 0.89
C ILE A 32 0.48 -6.44 0.54
N VAL A 33 0.24 -5.99 -0.70
CA VAL A 33 -1.10 -5.82 -1.26
C VAL A 33 -1.31 -6.88 -2.32
N GLU A 34 -2.28 -7.76 -2.08
CA GLU A 34 -2.67 -8.82 -3.01
C GLU A 34 -4.00 -8.44 -3.66
N VAL A 35 -4.06 -8.42 -4.98
CA VAL A 35 -5.26 -8.09 -5.77
C VAL A 35 -5.67 -9.31 -6.58
N SER A 36 -6.85 -9.84 -6.31
CA SER A 36 -7.43 -10.92 -7.12
C SER A 36 -8.33 -10.34 -8.22
N ALA A 37 -8.13 -10.78 -9.45
CA ALA A 37 -8.96 -10.39 -10.58
C ALA A 37 -8.99 -11.48 -11.66
N GLY A 38 -10.16 -12.04 -11.92
CA GLY A 38 -10.35 -12.96 -13.07
C GLY A 38 -9.51 -14.23 -12.97
N GLY A 39 -9.37 -14.77 -11.76
CA GLY A 39 -8.56 -15.97 -11.49
C GLY A 39 -7.05 -15.75 -11.45
N LEU A 40 -6.59 -14.51 -11.63
CA LEU A 40 -5.19 -14.12 -11.44
C LEU A 40 -5.02 -13.37 -10.11
N VAL A 41 -3.77 -13.36 -9.64
CA VAL A 41 -3.33 -12.60 -8.47
C VAL A 41 -2.21 -11.64 -8.88
N GLY A 42 -2.38 -10.36 -8.57
CA GLY A 42 -1.35 -9.33 -8.64
C GLY A 42 -0.80 -9.00 -7.26
N LEU A 43 0.50 -8.72 -7.18
CA LEU A 43 1.18 -8.38 -5.93
C LEU A 43 1.79 -6.97 -6.01
N GLY A 44 1.64 -6.21 -4.94
CA GLY A 44 2.32 -4.95 -4.71
C GLY A 44 2.90 -4.90 -3.30
N GLU A 45 3.89 -4.02 -3.11
CA GLU A 45 4.55 -3.81 -1.82
C GLU A 45 4.70 -2.32 -1.54
N THR A 46 4.49 -1.92 -0.29
CA THR A 46 4.66 -0.53 0.16
C THR A 46 5.15 -0.46 1.61
N TYR A 47 5.24 0.75 2.18
CA TYR A 47 5.63 1.02 3.56
C TYR A 47 4.74 0.28 4.56
N GLY A 48 5.36 -0.16 5.67
CA GLY A 48 4.69 -0.91 6.74
C GLY A 48 4.45 -0.10 8.02
N ASP A 49 4.69 1.22 8.03
CA ASP A 49 4.32 2.05 9.17
C ASP A 49 2.80 2.10 9.35
N GLN A 50 2.35 2.29 10.61
CA GLN A 50 0.94 2.19 10.97
C GLN A 50 0.05 3.16 10.18
N ALA A 51 0.50 4.40 9.97
CA ALA A 51 -0.26 5.39 9.23
C ALA A 51 -0.45 4.98 7.77
N HIS A 52 0.60 4.43 7.14
CA HIS A 52 0.50 3.90 5.78
C HIS A 52 -0.38 2.66 5.67
N LEU A 53 -0.25 1.72 6.62
CA LEU A 53 -1.08 0.52 6.66
C LEU A 53 -2.57 0.84 6.77
N ASP A 54 -2.94 1.80 7.62
CA ASP A 54 -4.33 2.23 7.81
C ASP A 54 -4.91 2.85 6.53
N MET A 55 -4.11 3.66 5.82
CA MET A 55 -4.52 4.21 4.51
C MET A 55 -4.80 3.08 3.49
N VAL A 56 -3.92 2.09 3.40
CA VAL A 56 -4.11 0.97 2.44
C VAL A 56 -5.34 0.14 2.82
N ARG A 57 -5.53 -0.16 4.11
CA ARG A 57 -6.70 -0.89 4.61
C ARG A 57 -8.02 -0.16 4.37
N GLN A 58 -8.02 1.17 4.44
CA GLN A 58 -9.20 1.98 4.19
C GLN A 58 -9.63 1.93 2.72
N VAL A 59 -8.67 1.92 1.77
CA VAL A 59 -8.98 1.90 0.33
C VAL A 59 -9.27 0.51 -0.22
N ALA A 60 -8.62 -0.54 0.30
CA ALA A 60 -8.69 -1.89 -0.27
C ALA A 60 -10.13 -2.39 -0.53
N PRO A 61 -11.11 -2.23 0.39
CA PRO A 61 -12.49 -2.65 0.15
C PRO A 61 -13.17 -1.92 -1.01
N ALA A 62 -12.79 -0.66 -1.26
CA ALA A 62 -13.35 0.16 -2.31
C ALA A 62 -12.84 -0.23 -3.70
N LEU A 63 -11.89 -1.17 -3.83
CA LEU A 63 -11.35 -1.59 -5.13
C LEU A 63 -12.12 -2.76 -5.76
N ALA A 64 -12.94 -3.48 -4.98
CA ALA A 64 -13.81 -4.53 -5.52
C ALA A 64 -14.70 -3.97 -6.65
N GLY A 65 -14.85 -4.76 -7.72
CA GLY A 65 -15.62 -4.36 -8.90
C GLY A 65 -15.00 -3.22 -9.73
N LEU A 66 -13.74 -2.85 -9.53
CA LEU A 66 -13.01 -2.00 -10.48
C LEU A 66 -12.40 -2.85 -11.59
N ASP A 67 -12.29 -2.33 -12.81
CA ASP A 67 -11.43 -2.94 -13.83
C ASP A 67 -9.96 -2.69 -13.44
N PRO A 68 -9.10 -3.72 -13.31
CA PRO A 68 -7.67 -3.53 -13.04
C PRO A 68 -6.95 -2.57 -14.01
N PHE A 69 -7.47 -2.39 -15.23
CA PHE A 69 -6.92 -1.46 -16.22
C PHE A 69 -7.50 -0.03 -16.13
N ASP A 70 -8.56 0.20 -15.36
CA ASP A 70 -9.16 1.52 -15.15
C ASP A 70 -8.40 2.34 -14.11
N LEU A 71 -7.20 2.78 -14.49
CA LEU A 71 -6.33 3.60 -13.64
C LEU A 71 -6.95 4.97 -13.29
N ASN A 72 -7.87 5.48 -14.10
CA ASN A 72 -8.55 6.75 -13.83
C ASN A 72 -9.65 6.55 -12.78
N GLY A 73 -10.45 5.49 -12.90
CA GLY A 73 -11.40 5.08 -11.87
C GLY A 73 -10.71 4.79 -10.54
N LEU A 74 -9.54 4.13 -10.55
CA LEU A 74 -8.71 3.96 -9.36
C LEU A 74 -8.37 5.30 -8.71
N ARG A 75 -7.83 6.26 -9.47
CA ARG A 75 -7.49 7.61 -8.96
C ARG A 75 -8.71 8.34 -8.39
N ALA A 76 -9.87 8.22 -9.04
CA ALA A 76 -11.10 8.83 -8.55
C ALA A 76 -11.57 8.23 -7.21
N ARG A 77 -11.53 6.90 -7.06
CA ARG A 77 -11.86 6.21 -5.80
C ARG A 77 -10.89 6.58 -4.67
N LEU A 78 -9.61 6.73 -5.00
CA LEU A 78 -8.60 7.23 -4.05
C LEU A 78 -8.92 8.66 -3.61
N ALA A 79 -9.21 9.57 -4.54
CA ALA A 79 -9.56 10.95 -4.21
C ALA A 79 -10.82 11.05 -3.34
N SER A 80 -11.82 10.19 -3.57
CA SER A 80 -13.05 10.15 -2.75
C SER A 80 -12.86 9.50 -1.38
N SER A 81 -11.78 8.74 -1.16
CA SER A 81 -11.51 8.06 0.11
C SER A 81 -11.06 9.01 1.23
N GLY A 82 -10.77 10.28 0.90
CA GLY A 82 -10.23 11.25 1.86
C GLY A 82 -8.75 11.02 2.21
N ILE A 83 -8.11 10.04 1.58
CA ILE A 83 -6.67 9.78 1.75
C ILE A 83 -5.86 10.80 0.93
N PRO A 84 -4.89 11.48 1.55
CA PRO A 84 -4.03 12.41 0.84
C PRO A 84 -3.28 11.72 -0.31
N SER A 85 -3.34 12.31 -1.50
CA SER A 85 -2.52 11.88 -2.63
C SER A 85 -1.03 12.02 -2.30
N ALA A 86 -0.25 10.96 -2.56
CA ALA A 86 1.21 10.97 -2.42
C ALA A 86 1.90 12.02 -3.32
N ALA A 87 1.23 12.53 -4.35
CA ALA A 87 1.77 13.54 -5.28
C ALA A 87 2.07 14.89 -4.59
N GLY A 88 1.65 15.10 -3.34
CA GLY A 88 1.90 16.32 -2.58
C GLY A 88 3.25 16.36 -1.82
N ARG A 89 3.97 15.25 -1.69
CA ARG A 89 5.27 15.25 -0.99
C ARG A 89 6.41 15.59 -1.95
N ARG A 90 6.56 16.90 -2.21
CA ARG A 90 7.83 17.46 -2.73
C ARG A 90 8.94 17.08 -1.74
N TRP A 91 9.91 16.31 -2.22
CA TRP A 91 11.18 16.07 -1.52
C TRP A 91 11.80 17.43 -1.20
N GLY A 92 11.80 17.78 0.08
CA GLY A 92 12.56 18.90 0.63
C GLY A 92 13.94 18.43 1.10
#